data_AF-A0ABD1E0X7-F1
#
_entry.id   AF-A0ABD1E0X7-F1
#
_cell.length_a   1.000
_cell.length_b   1.000
_cell.length_c   1.000
_cell.angle_alpha   90.00
_cell.angle_beta   90.00
_cell.angle_gamma   90.00
#
_symmetry.space_group_name_H-M   'P 1'
#
loop_
_entity.id
_entity.type
_entity.pdbx_description
1 polymer ?
#
loop_
_entity_poly.entity_id
_entity_poly.type
_entity_poly.pdbx_seq_one_letter_code
_entity_poly.pdbx_strand_id
1 'polypeptide(L)'
;MEEQKRFLNFNKDEIDLLVSLVEKYSSILECKKSDSVEWKRKNELETYKRGGGQPTPIKIDQNDLKVKSIIGVGVTGLPNPFDSDGPLIPLRSENDIEIIVDCNDEQIADLLNKSNNLEKTVNNNDENEQIQWDKWSPEDLKKPKSEQLQTNESRKKNSIITTSKRKSSRSTQLTNDCRTKINLVSQAKLELIKLQTKCLQEEHQIKLKEYQIKAKNVEELHKLEIEEKKIQIEILKKKLESI
;
A
#
# COMPACT_ATOMS: atom_id res chain seq x y z
N MET A 1 -3.72 -11.09 46.38
CA MET A 1 -3.33 -10.96 44.97
C MET A 1 -2.63 -9.62 44.84
N GLU A 2 -1.31 -9.62 44.91
CA GLU A 2 -0.51 -8.42 44.71
C GLU A 2 -0.39 -8.14 43.20
N GLU A 3 -0.79 -6.95 42.78
CA GLU A 3 -0.65 -6.47 41.41
C GLU A 3 0.83 -6.28 41.09
N GLN A 4 1.39 -7.16 40.26
CA GLN A 4 2.72 -6.97 39.70
C GLN A 4 2.70 -5.78 38.75
N LYS A 5 3.14 -4.62 39.26
CA LYS A 5 3.48 -3.45 38.46
C LYS A 5 4.52 -3.89 37.41
N ARG A 6 4.15 -3.82 36.13
CA ARG A 6 5.09 -4.00 35.02
C ARG A 6 6.15 -2.91 35.11
N PHE A 7 7.31 -3.23 35.68
CA PHE A 7 8.46 -2.33 35.63
C PHE A 7 8.97 -2.26 34.19
N LEU A 8 9.32 -1.05 33.75
CA LEU A 8 9.79 -0.77 32.39
C LEU A 8 11.15 -1.43 32.14
N ASN A 9 11.31 -2.03 30.96
CA ASN A 9 12.50 -2.77 30.50
C ASN A 9 13.74 -1.88 30.21
N PHE A 10 13.79 -0.63 30.69
CA PHE A 10 14.86 0.29 30.33
C PHE A 10 15.94 0.33 31.41
N ASN A 11 17.19 0.22 30.99
CA ASN A 11 18.33 0.43 31.85
C ASN A 11 18.45 1.93 32.20
N LYS A 12 19.06 2.26 33.34
CA LYS A 12 19.20 3.65 33.81
C LYS A 12 19.92 4.53 32.79
N ASP A 13 20.96 3.98 32.16
CA ASP A 13 21.73 4.67 31.11
C ASP A 13 20.88 4.97 29.87
N GLU A 14 19.94 4.08 29.52
CA GLU A 14 19.03 4.29 28.40
C GLU A 14 18.02 5.39 28.71
N ILE A 15 17.53 5.44 29.96
CA ILE A 15 16.64 6.51 30.42
C ILE A 15 17.36 7.86 30.36
N ASP A 16 18.58 7.94 30.89
CA ASP A 16 19.37 9.17 30.89
C ASP A 16 19.70 9.63 29.46
N LEU A 17 20.02 8.68 28.57
CA LEU A 17 20.20 8.95 27.14
C LEU A 17 18.90 9.48 26.51
N LEU A 18 17.76 8.85 26.79
CA LEU A 18 16.46 9.25 26.24
C LEU A 18 16.08 10.65 26.69
N VAL A 19 16.26 10.96 27.98
CA VAL A 19 16.00 12.28 28.55
C VAL A 19 16.91 13.32 27.89
N SER A 20 18.21 13.03 27.76
CA SER A 20 19.15 13.94 27.10
C SER A 20 18.78 14.22 25.63
N LEU A 21 18.26 13.22 24.91
CA LEU A 21 17.80 13.36 23.53
C LEU A 21 16.52 14.20 23.46
N VAL A 22 15.57 13.97 24.37
CA VAL A 22 14.31 14.72 24.43
C VAL A 22 14.57 16.20 24.76
N GLU A 23 15.49 16.49 25.69
CA GLU A 23 15.90 17.86 25.99
C GLU A 23 16.61 18.50 24.80
N LYS A 24 17.57 17.80 24.18
CA LYS A 24 18.34 18.30 23.03
C LYS A 24 17.44 18.64 21.84
N TYR A 25 16.43 17.81 21.58
CA TYR A 25 15.49 18.00 20.47
C TYR A 25 14.13 18.54 20.92
N SER A 26 14.03 19.11 22.13
CA SER A 26 12.79 19.67 22.68
C SER A 26 12.15 20.66 21.69
N SER A 27 12.92 21.57 21.10
CA SER A 27 12.39 22.54 20.14
C SER A 27 11.78 21.94 18.85
N ILE A 28 12.13 20.70 18.52
CA ILE A 28 11.63 19.95 17.36
C ILE A 28 10.48 19.02 17.78
N LEU A 29 10.61 18.36 18.94
CA LEU A 29 9.63 17.41 19.49
C LEU A 29 8.41 18.14 20.08
N GLU A 30 8.66 19.28 20.72
CA GLU A 30 7.64 20.17 21.26
C GLU A 30 7.01 20.92 20.09
N CYS A 31 6.00 20.31 19.49
CA CYS A 31 5.04 21.01 18.65
C CYS A 31 4.30 22.04 19.51
N LYS A 32 4.91 23.21 19.74
CA LYS A 32 4.33 24.34 20.50
C LYS A 32 3.03 24.89 19.90
N LYS A 33 2.58 24.33 18.76
CA LYS A 33 1.34 24.65 18.08
C LYS A 33 0.64 23.39 17.53
N SER A 34 0.58 22.31 18.30
CA SER A 34 -0.57 21.40 18.14
C SER A 34 -1.80 22.11 18.70
N ASP A 35 -2.22 23.16 17.99
CA ASP A 35 -3.50 23.83 18.14
C ASP A 35 -4.54 22.71 18.10
N SER A 36 -5.34 22.54 19.15
CA SER A 36 -6.50 21.64 19.11
C SER A 36 -7.41 21.96 17.89
N VAL A 37 -7.28 23.19 17.38
CA VAL A 37 -7.83 23.74 16.15
C VAL A 37 -7.29 23.05 14.88
N GLU A 38 -5.99 22.72 14.78
CA GLU A 38 -5.43 22.04 13.61
C GLU A 38 -5.82 20.56 13.57
N TRP A 39 -5.92 19.88 14.72
CA TRP A 39 -6.42 18.50 14.74
C TRP A 39 -7.90 18.44 14.36
N LYS A 40 -8.75 19.32 14.92
CA LYS A 40 -10.16 19.43 14.51
C LYS A 40 -10.30 19.78 13.03
N ARG A 41 -9.53 20.77 12.54
CA ARG A 41 -9.56 21.19 11.14
C ARG A 41 -9.07 20.10 10.19
N LYS A 42 -8.04 19.33 10.57
CA LYS A 42 -7.56 18.17 9.81
C LYS A 42 -8.60 17.06 9.79
N ASN A 43 -9.24 16.79 10.92
CA ASN A 43 -10.31 15.79 11.03
C ASN A 43 -11.58 16.21 10.26
N GLU A 44 -11.95 17.49 10.29
CA GLU A 44 -13.01 18.08 9.46
C GLU A 44 -12.69 18.03 7.97
N LEU A 45 -11.45 18.32 7.56
CA LEU A 45 -11.03 18.20 6.16
C LEU A 45 -11.01 16.75 5.66
N GLU A 46 -10.63 15.79 6.51
CA GLU A 46 -10.64 14.37 6.17
C GLU A 46 -12.05 13.80 6.12
N THR A 47 -12.96 14.23 7.00
CA THR A 47 -14.39 13.86 6.95
C THR A 47 -15.12 14.52 5.77
N TYR A 48 -14.80 15.78 5.44
CA TYR A 48 -15.35 16.47 4.27
C TYR A 48 -14.94 15.84 2.93
N LYS A 49 -13.73 15.25 2.86
CA LYS A 49 -13.25 14.51 1.67
C LYS A 49 -13.79 13.09 1.54
N ARG A 50 -14.47 12.56 2.57
CA ARG A 50 -15.11 11.23 2.56
C ARG A 50 -16.64 11.29 2.47
N GLY A 51 -17.22 12.41 2.00
CA GLY A 51 -18.67 12.53 1.80
C GLY A 51 -19.50 12.29 3.08
N GLY A 52 -18.92 12.55 4.25
CA GLY A 52 -19.52 12.24 5.55
C GLY A 52 -20.59 13.25 5.97
N GLY A 53 -21.76 13.23 5.34
CA GLY A 53 -22.98 13.74 5.98
C GLY A 53 -23.31 12.87 7.19
N GLN A 54 -23.99 13.45 8.20
CA GLN A 54 -24.54 12.60 9.27
C GLN A 54 -25.49 11.56 8.64
N PRO A 55 -25.38 10.28 9.00
CA PRO A 55 -26.22 9.24 8.43
C PRO A 55 -27.68 9.60 8.73
N THR A 56 -28.44 9.92 7.68
CA THR A 56 -29.87 10.09 7.83
C THR A 56 -30.48 8.69 7.85
N PRO A 57 -31.20 8.31 8.92
CA PRO A 57 -31.82 7.00 8.97
C PRO A 57 -32.90 6.94 7.88
N ILE A 58 -32.63 6.17 6.82
CA ILE A 58 -33.57 5.92 5.74
C ILE A 58 -34.65 4.98 6.29
N LYS A 59 -35.92 5.39 6.18
CA LYS A 59 -37.05 4.55 6.57
C LYS A 59 -37.27 3.50 5.48
N ILE A 60 -37.05 2.24 5.83
CA ILE A 60 -37.28 1.10 4.93
C ILE A 60 -38.78 0.98 4.68
N ASP A 61 -39.19 1.06 3.41
CA ASP A 61 -40.60 0.97 3.01
C ASP A 61 -41.03 -0.49 2.74
N GLN A 62 -42.34 -0.73 2.62
CA GLN A 62 -42.87 -2.08 2.33
C GLN A 62 -42.36 -2.63 0.99
N ASN A 63 -42.05 -1.76 0.04
CA ASN A 63 -41.45 -2.15 -1.23
C ASN A 63 -40.01 -2.64 -1.05
N ASP A 64 -39.23 -2.05 -0.14
CA ASP A 64 -37.86 -2.48 0.14
C ASP A 64 -37.83 -3.88 0.77
N LEU A 65 -38.83 -4.21 1.61
CA LEU A 65 -38.99 -5.55 2.17
C LEU A 65 -39.35 -6.58 1.09
N LYS A 66 -40.19 -6.21 0.11
CA LYS A 66 -40.48 -7.06 -1.05
C LYS A 66 -39.25 -7.26 -1.92
N VAL A 67 -38.52 -6.18 -2.23
CA VAL A 67 -37.27 -6.23 -2.98
C VAL A 67 -36.25 -7.11 -2.25
N LYS A 68 -36.10 -6.97 -0.93
CA LYS A 68 -35.25 -7.84 -0.10
C LYS A 68 -35.67 -9.31 -0.19
N SER A 69 -36.98 -9.59 -0.18
CA SER A 69 -37.48 -10.97 -0.32
C SER A 69 -37.23 -11.57 -1.71
N ILE A 70 -37.21 -10.74 -2.75
CA ILE A 70 -36.95 -11.16 -4.13
C ILE A 70 -35.45 -11.40 -4.36
N ILE A 71 -34.57 -10.56 -3.80
CA ILE A 71 -33.11 -10.67 -3.98
C ILE A 71 -32.52 -11.79 -3.09
N GLY A 72 -33.18 -12.12 -1.96
CA GLY A 72 -32.78 -13.24 -1.09
C GLY A 72 -31.59 -12.93 -0.17
N VAL A 73 -30.94 -14.00 0.33
CA VAL A 73 -29.89 -13.96 1.38
C VAL A 73 -28.58 -13.31 0.90
N GLY A 74 -28.42 -13.05 -0.40
CA GLY A 74 -27.21 -12.44 -0.96
C GLY A 74 -27.00 -10.96 -0.63
N VAL A 75 -27.92 -10.31 0.09
CA VAL A 75 -27.85 -8.88 0.47
C VAL A 75 -27.26 -8.66 1.87
N THR A 76 -26.99 -9.72 2.65
CA THR A 76 -26.21 -9.54 3.86
C THR A 76 -24.74 -9.41 3.47
N GLY A 77 -24.16 -8.21 3.67
CA GLY A 77 -22.74 -7.97 3.42
C GLY A 77 -21.88 -9.01 4.14
N LEU A 78 -20.77 -9.40 3.49
CA LEU A 78 -19.80 -10.32 4.09
C LEU A 78 -19.25 -9.66 5.37
N PRO A 79 -19.40 -10.28 6.55
CA PRO A 79 -18.92 -9.67 7.79
C PRO A 79 -17.40 -9.53 7.72
N ASN A 80 -16.93 -8.28 7.72
CA ASN A 80 -15.51 -7.97 7.70
C ASN A 80 -15.01 -7.80 9.15
N PRO A 81 -14.09 -8.64 9.63
CA PRO A 81 -13.59 -8.56 11.00
C PRO A 81 -12.75 -7.31 11.29
N PHE A 82 -12.39 -6.54 10.25
CA PHE A 82 -11.66 -5.28 10.37
C PHE A 82 -12.56 -4.05 10.22
N ASP A 83 -13.87 -4.22 10.07
CA ASP A 83 -14.82 -3.11 10.06
C ASP A 83 -15.30 -2.75 11.47
N SER A 84 -15.66 -1.48 11.65
CA SER A 84 -15.94 -0.90 12.98
C SER A 84 -17.27 -1.37 13.58
N ASP A 85 -18.13 -1.95 12.76
CA ASP A 85 -19.44 -2.50 13.07
C ASP A 85 -19.48 -4.04 13.02
N GLY A 86 -18.32 -4.69 12.84
CA GLY A 86 -18.21 -6.14 12.84
C GLY A 86 -18.57 -6.76 14.19
N PRO A 87 -19.21 -7.96 14.21
CA PRO A 87 -19.49 -8.65 15.46
C PRO A 87 -18.18 -9.00 16.18
N LEU A 88 -18.13 -8.73 17.49
CA LEU A 88 -17.03 -9.13 18.36
C LEU A 88 -16.86 -10.65 18.29
N ILE A 89 -15.79 -11.12 17.64
CA ILE A 89 -15.47 -12.55 17.57
C ILE A 89 -15.10 -13.02 18.99
N PRO A 90 -15.76 -14.06 19.55
CA PRO A 90 -15.32 -14.69 20.79
C PRO A 90 -13.91 -15.26 20.58
N LEU A 91 -12.99 -14.94 21.49
CA LEU A 91 -11.64 -15.52 21.51
C LEU A 91 -11.71 -17.05 21.36
N ARG A 92 -11.27 -17.57 20.20
CA ARG A 92 -11.09 -19.01 19.99
C ARG A 92 -9.90 -19.49 20.83
N SER A 93 -10.11 -20.57 21.59
CA SER A 93 -9.04 -21.31 22.26
C SER A 93 -8.06 -21.91 21.25
N GLU A 94 -6.79 -22.00 21.64
CA GLU A 94 -5.57 -22.18 20.83
C GLU A 94 -5.41 -23.48 19.99
N ASN A 95 -6.44 -24.29 19.76
CA ASN A 95 -6.23 -25.68 19.30
C ASN A 95 -6.63 -26.05 17.86
N ASP A 96 -7.13 -25.13 17.03
CA ASP A 96 -7.52 -25.49 15.65
C ASP A 96 -6.80 -24.62 14.60
N ILE A 97 -5.59 -25.04 14.22
CA ILE A 97 -4.92 -24.61 12.98
C ILE A 97 -4.88 -25.83 12.05
N GLU A 98 -5.90 -25.99 11.22
CA GLU A 98 -5.77 -26.77 9.98
C GLU A 98 -5.33 -25.81 8.86
N ILE A 99 -4.10 -26.01 8.41
CA ILE A 99 -3.54 -25.38 7.21
C ILE A 99 -4.16 -26.11 6.02
N ILE A 100 -5.16 -25.49 5.36
CA ILE A 100 -5.56 -25.90 4.02
C ILE A 100 -4.72 -25.09 3.03
N VAL A 101 -3.60 -25.69 2.63
CA VAL A 101 -2.90 -25.37 1.38
C VAL A 101 -3.60 -26.17 0.30
N ASP A 102 -4.26 -25.49 -0.64
CA ASP A 102 -4.56 -26.02 -1.97
C ASP A 102 -4.75 -24.83 -2.93
N CYS A 103 -3.65 -24.34 -3.50
CA CYS A 103 -3.69 -23.54 -4.72
C CYS A 103 -3.52 -24.51 -5.90
N ASN A 104 -4.63 -24.95 -6.48
CA ASN A 104 -4.61 -25.69 -7.74
C ASN A 104 -4.39 -24.71 -8.91
N ASP A 105 -3.25 -24.83 -9.58
CA ASP A 105 -2.84 -23.99 -10.72
C ASP A 105 -3.76 -24.13 -11.96
N GLU A 106 -4.63 -25.14 -12.02
CA GLU A 106 -5.57 -25.33 -13.14
C GLU A 106 -6.74 -24.33 -13.14
N GLN A 107 -7.10 -23.72 -12.00
CA GLN A 107 -8.23 -22.78 -11.93
C GLN A 107 -7.88 -21.36 -12.42
N ILE A 108 -6.60 -21.03 -12.53
CA ILE A 108 -6.13 -19.73 -13.01
C ILE A 108 -6.22 -19.64 -14.54
N ALA A 109 -6.04 -20.76 -15.24
CA ALA A 109 -6.10 -20.82 -16.71
C ALA A 109 -7.52 -20.55 -17.25
N ASP A 110 -8.56 -21.00 -16.54
CA ASP A 110 -9.96 -20.78 -16.94
C ASP A 110 -10.42 -19.32 -16.75
N LEU A 111 -9.83 -18.58 -15.81
CA LEU A 111 -10.11 -17.15 -15.63
C LEU A 111 -9.48 -16.29 -16.73
N LEU A 112 -8.29 -16.65 -17.21
CA LEU A 112 -7.59 -15.95 -18.30
C LEU A 112 -8.22 -16.18 -19.68
N ASN A 113 -8.90 -17.31 -19.89
CA ASN A 113 -9.62 -17.59 -21.15
C ASN A 113 -11.02 -16.94 -21.22
N LYS A 114 -11.59 -16.56 -20.08
CA LYS A 114 -12.91 -15.89 -20.02
C LYS A 114 -12.82 -14.39 -20.34
N SER A 115 -11.69 -13.74 -20.09
CA SER A 115 -11.48 -12.32 -20.40
C SER A 115 -11.33 -12.03 -21.90
N ASN A 116 -10.98 -13.02 -22.72
CA ASN A 116 -10.75 -12.83 -24.15
C ASN A 116 -12.02 -12.93 -25.04
N ASN A 117 -13.18 -13.24 -24.46
CA ASN A 117 -14.43 -13.43 -25.23
C ASN A 117 -15.56 -12.45 -24.88
N LEU A 118 -15.27 -11.38 -24.12
CA LEU A 118 -16.25 -10.34 -23.79
C LEU A 118 -16.11 -9.05 -24.61
N GLU A 119 -15.58 -9.14 -25.84
CA GLU A 119 -15.68 -8.08 -26.84
C GLU A 119 -16.61 -8.53 -27.97
N LYS A 120 -17.92 -8.34 -27.75
CA LYS A 120 -18.95 -8.00 -28.75
C LYS A 120 -20.33 -8.18 -28.12
N THR A 121 -20.95 -7.07 -27.76
CA THR A 121 -22.21 -6.56 -28.34
C THR A 121 -22.78 -5.50 -27.40
N VAL A 122 -22.43 -4.24 -27.66
CA VAL A 122 -23.34 -3.12 -27.40
C VAL A 122 -23.34 -2.28 -28.68
N ASN A 123 -24.27 -2.61 -29.56
CA ASN A 123 -24.72 -1.68 -30.57
C ASN A 123 -25.39 -0.52 -29.83
N ASN A 124 -24.76 0.65 -29.85
CA ASN A 124 -25.45 1.91 -29.82
C ASN A 124 -24.66 2.89 -30.69
N ASN A 125 -25.37 3.46 -31.65
CA ASN A 125 -24.87 4.41 -32.62
C ASN A 125 -24.35 5.65 -31.89
N ASP A 126 -23.06 5.92 -32.00
CA ASP A 126 -22.48 7.27 -32.01
C ASP A 126 -21.12 7.16 -32.71
N GLU A 127 -20.84 8.13 -33.58
CA GLU A 127 -19.72 8.16 -34.52
C GLU A 127 -18.39 7.87 -33.82
N ASN A 128 -17.88 6.66 -34.04
CA ASN A 128 -16.67 6.15 -33.43
C ASN A 128 -15.45 6.58 -34.26
N GLU A 129 -14.87 7.73 -33.95
CA GLU A 129 -13.48 7.99 -34.32
C GLU A 129 -12.58 7.10 -33.45
N GLN A 130 -12.16 5.97 -34.02
CA GLN A 130 -11.19 5.07 -33.42
C GLN A 130 -9.83 5.80 -33.28
N ILE A 131 -9.54 6.31 -32.09
CA ILE A 131 -8.30 7.06 -31.81
C ILE A 131 -7.13 6.07 -31.87
N GLN A 132 -6.32 6.14 -32.94
CA GLN A 132 -5.02 5.47 -33.00
C GLN A 132 -4.03 6.17 -32.06
N TRP A 133 -3.73 5.53 -30.93
CA TRP A 133 -2.82 6.05 -29.90
C TRP A 133 -1.36 6.20 -30.37
N ASP A 134 -0.94 5.45 -31.40
CA ASP A 134 0.42 5.52 -31.94
C ASP A 134 0.74 6.83 -32.67
N LYS A 135 -0.28 7.67 -32.94
CA LYS A 135 -0.14 8.95 -33.64
C LYS A 135 -0.44 10.16 -32.76
N TRP A 136 -0.58 9.95 -31.45
CA TRP A 136 -0.98 10.98 -30.50
C TRP A 136 0.14 12.01 -30.26
N SER A 137 -0.19 13.30 -30.36
CA SER A 137 0.70 14.42 -29.99
C SER A 137 0.06 15.26 -28.88
N PRO A 138 0.85 15.80 -27.92
CA PRO A 138 0.35 16.73 -26.90
C PRO A 138 -0.37 17.96 -27.46
N GLU A 139 -0.16 18.31 -28.73
CA GLU A 139 -0.84 19.41 -29.40
C GLU A 139 -2.33 19.13 -29.67
N ASP A 140 -2.72 17.87 -29.78
CA ASP A 140 -4.12 17.49 -30.06
C ASP A 140 -5.05 17.73 -28.87
N LEU A 141 -4.49 17.87 -27.66
CA LEU A 141 -5.24 18.30 -26.47
C LEU A 141 -5.67 19.78 -26.53
N LYS A 142 -5.08 20.58 -27.42
CA LYS A 142 -5.39 22.01 -27.56
C LYS A 142 -6.46 22.29 -28.61
N LYS A 143 -6.81 21.30 -29.44
CA LYS A 143 -7.84 21.45 -30.47
C LYS A 143 -9.21 21.10 -29.84
N PRO A 144 -10.25 21.93 -30.06
CA PRO A 144 -11.59 21.59 -29.61
C PRO A 144 -12.08 20.36 -30.39
N LYS A 145 -12.43 19.29 -29.68
CA LYS A 145 -12.77 17.99 -30.29
C LYS A 145 -14.16 17.96 -30.94
N SER A 146 -15.04 18.93 -30.67
CA SER A 146 -16.38 18.96 -31.25
C SER A 146 -16.74 20.34 -31.81
N GLU A 147 -17.43 20.36 -32.95
CA GLU A 147 -17.98 21.59 -33.55
C GLU A 147 -18.93 22.33 -32.60
N GLN A 148 -19.62 21.60 -31.72
CA GLN A 148 -20.52 22.15 -30.70
C GLN A 148 -19.80 22.93 -29.58
N LEU A 149 -18.49 22.74 -29.39
CA LEU A 149 -17.68 23.48 -28.42
C LEU A 149 -16.98 24.70 -29.05
N GLN A 150 -17.15 24.93 -30.36
CA GLN A 150 -16.67 26.15 -31.00
C GLN A 150 -17.60 27.32 -30.65
N THR A 151 -17.14 28.24 -29.80
CA THR A 151 -17.85 29.51 -29.62
C THR A 151 -17.68 30.33 -30.90
N ASN A 152 -18.77 30.89 -31.42
CA ASN A 152 -18.78 31.78 -32.60
C ASN A 152 -18.09 33.15 -32.35
N GLU A 153 -17.04 33.20 -31.53
CA GLU A 153 -16.34 34.42 -31.12
C GLU A 153 -15.32 34.91 -32.16
N SER A 154 -15.10 34.20 -33.26
CA SER A 154 -14.19 34.61 -34.34
C SER A 154 -14.81 35.59 -35.35
N ARG A 155 -16.07 36.04 -35.15
CA ARG A 155 -16.67 37.17 -35.88
C ARG A 155 -16.88 38.39 -34.99
N LYS A 156 -15.79 39.06 -34.60
CA LYS A 156 -15.76 40.51 -34.32
C LYS A 156 -14.32 40.99 -34.26
N LYS A 157 -13.78 41.34 -35.44
CA LYS A 157 -12.61 42.21 -35.53
C LYS A 157 -13.02 43.61 -35.05
N ASN A 158 -12.15 44.18 -34.22
CA ASN A 158 -12.00 45.61 -33.92
C ASN A 158 -13.02 46.23 -32.94
N SER A 159 -12.77 46.03 -31.64
CA SER A 159 -12.89 47.16 -30.69
C SER A 159 -11.64 47.22 -29.84
N ILE A 160 -10.85 48.26 -30.08
CA ILE A 160 -9.70 48.66 -29.29
C ILE A 160 -10.18 48.88 -27.84
N ILE A 161 -9.82 48.00 -26.93
CA ILE A 161 -9.84 48.27 -25.50
C ILE A 161 -8.39 48.33 -25.04
N THR A 162 -7.89 49.55 -25.01
CA THR A 162 -6.66 49.93 -24.36
C THR A 162 -6.81 49.81 -22.85
N THR A 163 -5.73 49.31 -22.23
CA THR A 163 -5.38 49.41 -20.81
C THR A 163 -6.20 48.62 -19.79
N SER A 164 -5.68 47.43 -19.45
CA SER A 164 -5.50 47.10 -18.04
C SER A 164 -4.22 46.28 -17.87
N LYS A 165 -3.27 46.89 -17.17
CA LYS A 165 -1.96 46.37 -16.78
C LYS A 165 -2.04 44.88 -16.44
N ARG A 166 -1.44 44.03 -17.27
CA ARG A 166 -1.06 42.68 -16.84
C ARG A 166 -0.11 42.87 -15.66
N LYS A 167 -0.59 42.56 -14.46
CA LYS A 167 0.28 42.37 -13.30
C LYS A 167 1.29 41.31 -13.73
N SER A 168 2.52 41.73 -14.01
CA SER A 168 3.67 40.84 -14.06
C SER A 168 3.56 39.95 -12.82
N SER A 169 3.42 38.65 -13.03
CA SER A 169 3.53 37.68 -11.96
C SER A 169 4.87 37.96 -11.29
N ARG A 170 4.83 38.56 -10.09
CA ARG A 170 6.02 38.68 -9.26
C ARG A 170 6.55 37.26 -9.16
N SER A 171 7.65 36.98 -9.87
CA SER A 171 8.51 35.85 -9.61
C SER A 171 8.75 35.90 -8.12
N THR A 172 8.06 35.05 -7.37
CA THR A 172 8.28 34.91 -5.94
C THR A 172 9.72 34.43 -5.84
N GLN A 173 10.63 35.36 -5.57
CA GLN A 173 11.92 35.03 -5.02
C GLN A 173 11.60 34.32 -3.71
N LEU A 174 11.43 32.99 -3.79
CA LEU A 174 11.50 32.11 -2.65
C LEU A 174 12.76 32.60 -1.93
N THR A 175 12.58 33.13 -0.72
CA THR A 175 13.69 33.65 0.08
C THR A 175 14.79 32.59 0.05
N ASN A 176 16.05 33.00 -0.08
CA ASN A 176 17.17 32.05 -0.24
C ASN A 176 17.13 30.94 0.84
N ASP A 177 16.58 31.24 2.02
CA ASP A 177 16.28 30.32 3.13
C ASP A 177 15.31 29.16 2.77
N CYS A 178 14.25 29.38 1.99
CA CYS A 178 13.39 28.29 1.55
C CYS A 178 14.12 27.36 0.57
N ARG A 179 14.97 27.92 -0.30
CA ARG A 179 15.71 27.13 -1.30
C ARG A 179 16.81 26.29 -0.65
N THR A 180 17.52 26.84 0.34
CA THR A 180 18.51 26.09 1.13
C THR A 180 17.85 24.97 1.94
N LYS A 181 16.70 25.24 2.58
CA LYS A 181 15.92 24.22 3.30
C LYS A 181 15.46 23.08 2.38
N ILE A 182 14.94 23.40 1.19
CA ILE A 182 14.54 22.39 0.21
C ILE A 182 15.74 21.56 -0.25
N ASN A 183 16.87 22.19 -0.53
CA ASN A 183 18.10 21.48 -0.93
C ASN A 183 18.61 20.55 0.18
N LEU A 184 18.58 21.01 1.44
CA LEU A 184 18.99 20.23 2.60
C LEU A 184 18.08 19.01 2.78
N VAL A 185 16.76 19.19 2.69
CA VAL A 185 15.79 18.08 2.77
C VAL A 185 15.99 17.11 1.62
N SER A 186 16.24 17.61 0.41
CA SER A 186 16.53 16.77 -0.75
C SER A 186 17.79 15.94 -0.55
N GLN A 187 18.85 16.53 0.01
CA GLN A 187 20.09 15.83 0.32
C GLN A 187 19.87 14.76 1.39
N ALA A 188 19.20 15.09 2.50
CA ALA A 188 18.89 14.13 3.56
C ALA A 188 18.06 12.94 3.06
N LYS A 189 17.07 13.20 2.18
CA LYS A 189 16.29 12.12 1.53
C LYS A 189 17.16 11.23 0.66
N LEU A 190 18.09 11.81 -0.09
CA LEU A 190 19.01 11.05 -0.95
C LEU A 190 19.97 10.20 -0.12
N GLU A 191 20.48 10.73 0.99
CA GLU A 191 21.29 9.97 1.96
C GLU A 191 20.49 8.82 2.58
N LEU A 192 19.24 9.05 2.97
CA LEU A 192 18.36 8.00 3.50
C LEU A 192 18.14 6.87 2.48
N ILE A 193 17.85 7.21 1.21
CA ILE A 193 17.66 6.22 0.15
C ILE A 193 18.95 5.41 -0.07
N LYS A 194 20.11 6.06 -0.05
CA LYS A 194 21.41 5.38 -0.15
C LYS A 194 21.61 4.39 1.00
N LEU A 195 21.32 4.80 2.23
CA LEU A 195 21.44 3.93 3.41
C LEU A 195 20.48 2.74 3.30
N GLN A 196 19.22 2.97 2.95
CA GLN A 196 18.24 1.89 2.78
C GLN A 196 18.65 0.91 1.68
N THR A 197 19.16 1.42 0.55
CA THR A 197 19.67 0.58 -0.54
C THR A 197 20.84 -0.28 -0.09
N LYS A 198 21.78 0.31 0.67
CA LYS A 198 22.94 -0.40 1.21
C LYS A 198 22.53 -1.49 2.20
N CYS A 199 21.62 -1.20 3.13
CA CYS A 199 21.11 -2.20 4.07
C CYS A 199 20.42 -3.37 3.36
N LEU A 200 19.60 -3.09 2.35
CA LEU A 200 18.94 -4.14 1.56
C LEU A 200 19.95 -5.00 0.80
N GLN A 201 21.02 -4.40 0.25
CA GLN A 201 22.09 -5.13 -0.42
C GLN A 201 22.86 -6.03 0.55
N GLU A 202 23.19 -5.53 1.74
CA GLU A 202 23.88 -6.30 2.78
C GLU A 202 23.02 -7.46 3.29
N GLU A 203 21.73 -7.22 3.55
CA GLU A 203 20.78 -8.27 3.94
C GLU A 203 20.68 -9.37 2.87
N HIS A 204 20.60 -8.97 1.60
CA HIS A 204 20.59 -9.91 0.49
C HIS A 204 21.87 -10.75 0.42
N GLN A 205 23.04 -10.12 0.61
CA GLN A 205 24.32 -10.84 0.65
C GLN A 205 24.41 -11.83 1.82
N ILE A 206 23.89 -11.46 3.00
CA ILE A 206 23.84 -12.34 4.16
C ILE A 206 22.96 -13.56 3.84
N LYS A 207 21.75 -13.34 3.29
CA LYS A 207 20.85 -14.42 2.88
C LYS A 207 21.50 -15.39 1.90
N LEU A 208 22.23 -14.89 0.90
CA LEU A 208 22.97 -15.74 -0.05
C LEU A 208 24.03 -16.61 0.65
N LYS A 209 24.79 -16.03 1.60
CA LYS A 209 25.77 -16.80 2.38
C LYS A 209 25.11 -17.86 3.25
N GLU A 210 23.97 -17.54 3.87
CA GLU A 210 23.19 -18.51 4.64
C GLU A 210 22.75 -19.70 3.78
N TYR A 211 22.24 -19.45 2.58
CA TYR A 211 21.85 -20.53 1.66
C TYR A 211 23.05 -21.40 1.26
N GLN A 212 24.21 -20.79 1.01
CA GLN A 212 25.43 -21.55 0.70
C GLN A 212 25.88 -22.44 1.86
N ILE A 213 25.83 -21.93 3.10
CA ILE A 213 26.17 -22.71 4.30
C ILE A 213 25.17 -23.86 4.49
N LYS A 214 23.87 -23.57 4.34
CA LYS A 214 22.83 -24.61 4.44
C LYS A 214 23.03 -25.72 3.41
N ALA A 215 23.37 -25.36 2.17
CA ALA A 215 23.66 -26.35 1.12
C ALA A 215 24.87 -27.23 1.48
N LYS A 216 25.97 -26.63 1.94
CA LYS A 216 27.16 -27.39 2.39
C LYS A 216 26.87 -28.33 3.54
N ASN A 217 26.10 -27.88 4.54
CA ASN A 217 25.73 -28.71 5.68
C ASN A 217 24.88 -29.91 5.25
N VAL A 218 23.95 -29.72 4.29
CA VAL A 218 23.15 -30.82 3.74
C VAL A 218 24.05 -31.82 2.99
N GLU A 219 25.02 -31.36 2.21
CA GLU A 219 25.99 -32.23 1.54
C GLU A 219 26.84 -33.02 2.53
N GLU A 220 27.30 -32.39 3.61
CA GLU A 220 28.07 -33.05 4.66
C GLU A 220 27.25 -34.09 5.43
N LEU A 221 26.00 -33.76 5.78
CA LEU A 221 25.07 -34.72 6.40
C LEU A 221 24.84 -35.94 5.52
N HIS A 222 24.63 -35.74 4.22
CA HIS A 222 24.44 -36.85 3.28
C HIS A 222 25.70 -37.73 3.15
N LYS A 223 26.91 -37.14 3.20
CA LYS A 223 28.16 -37.91 3.23
C LYS A 223 28.28 -38.78 4.48
N LEU A 224 27.97 -38.21 5.66
CA LEU A 224 27.97 -38.95 6.92
C LEU A 224 26.95 -40.10 6.90
N GLU A 225 25.75 -39.87 6.35
CA GLU A 225 24.74 -40.92 6.22
C GLU A 225 25.21 -42.07 5.31
N ILE A 226 25.91 -41.76 4.21
CA ILE A 226 26.52 -42.78 3.35
C ILE A 226 27.59 -43.58 4.10
N GLU A 227 28.45 -42.92 4.89
CA GLU A 227 29.47 -43.58 5.67
C GLU A 227 28.88 -44.48 6.76
N GLU A 228 27.84 -44.01 7.45
CA GLU A 228 27.12 -44.80 8.45
C GLU A 228 26.55 -46.08 7.83
N LYS A 229 25.86 -45.96 6.69
CA LYS A 229 25.32 -47.13 5.95
C LYS A 229 26.43 -48.08 5.50
N LYS A 230 27.59 -47.57 5.07
CA LYS A 230 28.74 -48.41 4.70
C LYS A 230 29.27 -49.20 5.90
N ILE A 231 29.43 -48.56 7.06
CA ILE A 231 29.88 -49.21 8.29
C ILE A 231 28.88 -50.30 8.72
N GLN A 232 27.58 -50.01 8.66
CA GLN A 232 26.53 -50.99 8.97
C GLN A 232 26.62 -52.23 8.05
N ILE A 233 26.81 -52.03 6.75
CA ILE A 233 27.01 -53.13 5.79
C ILE A 233 28.26 -53.94 6.14
N GLU A 234 29.37 -53.29 6.49
CA GLU A 234 30.61 -53.99 6.86
C GLU A 234 30.45 -54.83 8.14
N ILE A 235 29.76 -54.30 9.14
CA ILE A 235 29.41 -55.04 10.38
C ILE A 235 28.56 -56.27 10.05
N LEU A 236 27.55 -56.13 9.18
CA LEU A 236 26.70 -57.25 8.77
C LEU A 236 27.48 -58.32 8.00
N LYS A 237 28.41 -57.92 7.12
CA LYS A 237 29.29 -58.87 6.41
C LYS A 237 30.16 -59.68 7.38
N LYS A 238 30.81 -59.03 8.34
CA LYS A 238 31.63 -59.72 9.36
C LYS A 238 30.82 -60.69 10.21
N LYS A 239 29.57 -60.36 10.52
CA LYS A 239 28.65 -61.26 11.24
C LYS A 239 28.30 -62.50 10.41
N LEU A 240 28.10 -62.35 9.10
CA LEU A 240 27.82 -63.47 8.20
C LEU A 240 29.03 -64.39 8.01
N GLU A 241 30.25 -63.85 7.97
CA GLU A 241 31.48 -64.64 7.86
C GLU A 241 31.84 -65.43 9.12
N SER A 242 31.24 -65.08 10.26
CA SER A 242 31.46 -65.74 11.56
C SER A 242 30.47 -66.90 11.83
N ILE A 243 29.54 -67.18 10.91
CA ILE A 243 28.55 -68.27 10.97
C ILE A 243 28.99 -69.37 9.99
#